data_AF-A0A8J6QJ68-F1
#
_entry.id   AF-A0A8J6QJ68-F1
#
_cell.length_a   1.000
_cell.length_b   1.000
_cell.length_c   1.000
_cell.angle_alpha   90.00
_cell.angle_beta   90.00
_cell.angle_gamma   90.00
#
_symmetry.space_group_name_H-M   'P 1'
#
loop_
_entity.id
_entity.type
_entity.pdbx_description
1 polymer ?
#
loop_
_entity_poly.entity_id
_entity_poly.type
_entity_poly.pdbx_seq_one_letter_code
_entity_poly.pdbx_strand_id
1 'polypeptide(L)'
;MWIVKQLHHLIKRILALEVFRTGRVTILLAMAFCVMAGVVAGRFGYDQQVQKRLDAERQVELAELHLQENQKITSSKDISLRMVNAELTWLQEEIKRLGDEKQALTEELNLYRKVFRDGGSNDVMAIDSATILNTNAANVFRFRITLIQLGRFDRPVKGELSLSLFGIRSEQPVQFDTWALVAAADKASLQFSFRYLTTIEGIIQVPDDVVPEQLELQTKLSSMPRSKSTVTATYEWRDIVQADF
;
A
#
# COMPACT_ATOMS: atom_id res chain seq x y z
N MET A 1 26.85 114.92 -70.92
CA MET A 1 25.80 113.97 -70.46
C MET A 1 26.13 112.48 -70.68
N TRP A 2 27.33 112.12 -71.19
CA TRP A 2 27.70 110.73 -71.52
C TRP A 2 28.42 109.98 -70.37
N ILE A 3 29.27 110.68 -69.61
CA ILE A 3 30.11 110.11 -68.54
C ILE A 3 29.30 109.61 -67.32
N VAL A 4 28.20 110.29 -66.97
CA VAL A 4 27.35 109.91 -65.82
C VAL A 4 26.61 108.59 -66.05
N LYS A 5 26.21 108.30 -67.31
CA LYS A 5 25.55 107.02 -67.66
C LYS A 5 26.51 105.83 -67.55
N GLN A 6 27.78 106.03 -67.86
CA GLN A 6 28.79 104.96 -67.87
C GLN A 6 29.22 104.56 -66.45
N LEU A 7 29.35 105.52 -65.54
CA LEU A 7 29.65 105.28 -64.13
C LEU A 7 28.52 104.50 -63.42
N HIS A 8 27.27 104.85 -63.73
CA HIS A 8 26.10 104.18 -63.17
C HIS A 8 25.97 102.71 -63.65
N HIS A 9 26.41 102.42 -64.87
CA HIS A 9 26.40 101.04 -65.40
C HIS A 9 27.48 100.16 -64.75
N LEU A 10 28.65 100.71 -64.42
CA LEU A 10 29.73 99.97 -63.76
C LEU A 10 29.40 99.64 -62.30
N ILE A 11 28.79 100.58 -61.56
CA ILE A 11 28.34 100.34 -60.17
C ILE A 11 27.27 99.26 -60.12
N LYS A 12 26.31 99.27 -61.06
CA LYS A 12 25.29 98.21 -61.16
C LYS A 12 25.86 96.82 -61.40
N ARG A 13 26.93 96.70 -62.19
CA ARG A 13 27.57 95.39 -62.45
C ARG A 13 28.32 94.85 -61.23
N ILE A 14 28.95 95.73 -60.45
CA ILE A 14 29.69 95.34 -59.24
C ILE A 14 28.71 94.92 -58.12
N LEU A 15 27.63 95.69 -57.93
CA LEU A 15 26.60 95.38 -56.93
C LEU A 15 25.79 94.12 -57.29
N ALA A 16 25.57 93.87 -58.59
CA ALA A 16 24.88 92.66 -59.05
C ALA A 16 25.71 91.39 -58.81
N LEU A 17 27.05 91.44 -58.84
CA LEU A 17 27.90 90.26 -58.66
C LEU A 17 27.91 89.75 -57.20
N GLU A 18 27.84 90.63 -56.20
CA GLU A 18 27.78 90.22 -54.79
C GLU A 18 26.39 89.68 -54.39
N VAL A 19 25.32 90.30 -54.87
CA VAL A 19 23.93 89.87 -54.62
C VAL A 19 23.63 88.52 -55.28
N PHE A 20 24.24 88.25 -56.44
CA PHE A 20 24.09 86.96 -57.12
C PHE A 20 24.77 85.80 -56.37
N ARG A 21 25.82 86.09 -55.57
CA ARG A 21 26.50 85.08 -54.75
C ARG A 21 25.70 84.76 -53.48
N THR A 22 25.06 85.74 -52.85
CA THR A 22 24.26 85.54 -51.62
C THR A 22 22.89 84.91 -51.90
N GLY A 23 22.22 85.30 -53.00
CA GLY A 23 20.92 84.72 -53.37
C GLY A 23 20.97 83.24 -53.75
N ARG A 24 22.12 82.77 -54.29
CA ARG A 24 22.30 81.33 -54.61
C ARG A 24 22.52 80.49 -53.36
N VAL A 25 23.17 81.03 -52.33
CA VAL A 25 23.46 80.30 -51.07
C VAL A 25 22.19 80.09 -50.24
N THR A 26 21.29 81.08 -50.18
CA THR A 26 20.02 80.94 -49.43
C THR A 26 19.08 79.91 -50.05
N ILE A 27 19.02 79.83 -51.39
CA ILE A 27 18.24 78.81 -52.10
C ILE A 27 18.81 77.41 -51.85
N LEU A 28 20.13 77.25 -51.88
CA LEU A 28 20.78 75.96 -51.59
C LEU A 28 20.54 75.51 -50.13
N LEU A 29 20.58 76.44 -49.18
CA LEU A 29 20.26 76.15 -47.77
C LEU A 29 18.79 75.76 -47.57
N ALA A 30 17.86 76.45 -48.23
CA ALA A 30 16.43 76.11 -48.17
C ALA A 30 16.15 74.74 -48.80
N MET A 31 16.81 74.42 -49.92
CA MET A 31 16.72 73.09 -50.54
C MET A 31 17.31 72.01 -49.64
N ALA A 32 18.47 72.25 -49.02
CA ALA A 32 19.08 71.32 -48.07
C ALA A 32 18.19 71.11 -46.84
N PHE A 33 17.56 72.16 -46.32
CA PHE A 33 16.61 72.07 -45.20
C PHE A 33 15.35 71.28 -45.58
N CYS A 34 14.82 71.47 -46.78
CA CYS A 34 13.65 70.73 -47.27
C CYS A 34 13.96 69.23 -47.44
N VAL A 35 15.14 68.90 -47.99
CA VAL A 35 15.61 67.51 -48.09
C VAL A 35 15.83 66.91 -46.69
N MET A 36 16.43 67.66 -45.77
CA MET A 36 16.63 67.22 -44.38
C MET A 36 15.30 66.95 -43.67
N ALA A 37 14.31 67.85 -43.81
CA ALA A 37 12.98 67.68 -43.23
C ALA A 37 12.26 66.44 -43.80
N GLY A 38 12.36 66.20 -45.11
CA GLY A 38 11.80 65.00 -45.74
C GLY A 38 12.42 63.70 -45.23
N VAL A 39 13.75 63.67 -45.04
CA VAL A 39 14.45 62.51 -44.48
C VAL A 39 14.05 62.25 -43.03
N VAL A 40 13.93 63.30 -42.20
CA VAL A 40 13.54 63.17 -40.79
C VAL A 40 12.09 62.68 -40.68
N ALA A 41 11.16 63.24 -41.45
CA ALA A 41 9.76 62.80 -41.46
C ALA A 41 9.62 61.35 -41.95
N GLY A 42 10.37 60.97 -43.00
CA GLY A 42 10.41 59.60 -43.51
C GLY A 42 10.96 58.61 -42.48
N ARG A 43 12.04 58.96 -41.78
CA ARG A 43 12.59 58.11 -40.70
C ARG A 43 11.63 57.97 -39.53
N PHE A 44 10.98 59.05 -39.11
CA PHE A 44 10.00 59.01 -38.01
C PHE A 44 8.79 58.11 -38.35
N GLY A 45 8.26 58.20 -39.57
CA GLY A 45 7.19 57.32 -40.03
C GLY A 45 7.62 55.85 -40.15
N TYR A 46 8.85 55.63 -40.64
CA TYR A 46 9.43 54.28 -40.73
C TYR A 46 9.63 53.66 -39.36
N ASP A 47 10.21 54.38 -38.39
CA ASP A 47 10.44 53.90 -37.04
C ASP A 47 9.12 53.54 -36.34
N GLN A 48 8.08 54.35 -36.51
CA GLN A 48 6.76 54.03 -35.95
C GLN A 48 6.15 52.76 -36.57
N GLN A 49 6.35 52.53 -37.87
CA GLN A 49 5.87 51.33 -38.54
C GLN A 49 6.66 50.08 -38.11
N VAL A 50 7.97 50.21 -37.91
CA VAL A 50 8.83 49.13 -37.39
C VAL A 50 8.43 48.79 -35.96
N GLN A 51 8.19 49.77 -35.09
CA GLN A 51 7.74 49.50 -33.71
C GLN A 51 6.40 48.77 -33.68
N LYS A 52 5.42 49.18 -34.49
CA LYS A 52 4.14 48.47 -34.58
C LYS A 52 4.27 47.03 -35.06
N ARG A 53 5.20 46.75 -35.98
CA ARG A 53 5.49 45.39 -36.45
C ARG A 53 6.16 44.55 -35.36
N LEU A 54 7.15 45.11 -34.68
CA LEU A 54 7.83 44.46 -33.56
C LEU A 54 6.85 44.14 -32.42
N ASP A 55 5.95 45.06 -32.10
CA ASP A 55 4.93 44.82 -31.08
C ASP A 55 3.92 43.75 -31.53
N ALA A 56 3.50 43.76 -32.79
CA ALA A 56 2.65 42.71 -33.34
C ALA A 56 3.33 41.33 -33.32
N GLU A 57 4.61 41.26 -33.68
CA GLU A 57 5.43 40.03 -33.62
C GLU A 57 5.55 39.53 -32.18
N ARG A 58 5.85 40.41 -31.21
CA ARG A 58 5.87 40.04 -29.78
C ARG A 58 4.53 39.49 -29.29
N GLN A 59 3.41 40.09 -29.73
CA GLN A 59 2.08 39.61 -29.34
C GLN A 59 1.78 38.24 -29.93
N VAL A 60 2.20 37.97 -31.16
CA VAL A 60 2.08 36.65 -31.78
C VAL A 60 2.93 35.63 -31.04
N GLU A 61 4.19 35.95 -30.72
CA GLU A 61 5.08 35.09 -29.96
C GLU A 61 4.51 34.76 -28.57
N LEU A 62 4.00 35.76 -27.84
CA LEU A 62 3.34 35.55 -26.56
C LEU A 62 2.08 34.70 -26.69
N ALA A 63 1.27 34.89 -27.74
CA ALA A 63 0.09 34.08 -28.00
C ALA A 63 0.45 32.62 -28.30
N GLU A 64 1.51 32.38 -29.07
CA GLU A 64 2.03 31.04 -29.35
C GLU A 64 2.56 30.36 -28.09
N LEU A 65 3.30 31.09 -27.24
CA LEU A 65 3.77 30.59 -25.96
C LEU A 65 2.60 30.19 -25.04
N HIS A 66 1.58 31.06 -24.92
CA HIS A 66 0.38 30.75 -24.15
C HIS A 66 -0.38 29.55 -24.72
N LEU A 67 -0.45 29.42 -26.05
CA LEU A 67 -1.09 28.27 -26.69
C LEU A 67 -0.31 26.98 -26.36
N GLN A 68 1.02 27.03 -26.46
CA GLN A 68 1.88 25.90 -26.15
C GLN A 68 1.78 25.50 -24.66
N GLU A 69 1.73 26.47 -23.76
CA GLU A 69 1.54 26.22 -22.32
C GLU A 69 0.17 25.59 -22.05
N ASN A 70 -0.90 26.14 -22.63
CA ASN A 70 -2.24 25.56 -22.50
C ASN A 70 -2.34 24.14 -23.07
N GLN A 71 -1.65 23.86 -24.18
CA GLN A 71 -1.57 22.51 -24.75
C GLN A 71 -0.83 21.54 -23.83
N LYS A 72 0.27 21.98 -23.18
CA LYS A 72 0.98 21.17 -22.18
C LYS A 72 0.10 20.90 -20.97
N ILE A 73 -0.59 21.93 -20.46
CA ILE A 73 -1.49 21.79 -19.30
C ILE A 73 -2.64 20.85 -19.62
N THR A 74 -3.31 20.99 -20.76
CA THR A 74 -4.41 20.11 -21.19
C THR A 74 -3.94 18.68 -21.36
N SER A 75 -2.82 18.47 -22.08
CA SER A 75 -2.23 17.13 -22.23
C SER A 75 -1.87 16.49 -20.89
N SER A 76 -1.29 17.27 -19.96
CA SER A 76 -0.96 16.76 -18.62
C SER A 76 -2.21 16.37 -17.82
N LYS A 77 -3.27 17.19 -17.88
CA LYS A 77 -4.57 16.88 -17.25
C LYS A 77 -5.18 15.61 -17.81
N ASP A 78 -5.17 15.42 -19.13
CA ASP A 78 -5.71 14.22 -19.77
C ASP A 78 -4.95 12.95 -19.35
N ILE A 79 -3.62 13.04 -19.25
CA ILE A 79 -2.78 11.94 -18.74
C ILE A 79 -3.12 11.65 -17.28
N SER A 80 -3.21 12.68 -16.42
CA SER A 80 -3.58 12.51 -15.01
C SER A 80 -4.96 11.88 -14.84
N LEU A 81 -5.96 12.31 -15.62
CA LEU A 81 -7.30 11.72 -15.58
C LEU A 81 -7.30 10.25 -16.02
N ARG A 82 -6.55 9.91 -17.07
CA ARG A 82 -6.39 8.51 -17.51
C ARG A 82 -5.72 7.66 -16.45
N MET A 83 -4.67 8.18 -15.81
CA MET A 83 -3.98 7.50 -14.71
C MET A 83 -4.91 7.26 -13.52
N VAL A 84 -5.66 8.28 -13.09
CA VAL A 84 -6.63 8.16 -12.00
C VAL A 84 -7.72 7.14 -12.35
N ASN A 85 -8.27 7.17 -13.57
CA ASN A 85 -9.26 6.19 -13.98
C ASN A 85 -8.71 4.76 -14.01
N ALA A 86 -7.48 4.58 -14.50
CA ALA A 86 -6.81 3.27 -14.49
C ALA A 86 -6.60 2.77 -13.05
N GLU A 87 -6.17 3.65 -12.15
CA GLU A 87 -5.98 3.33 -10.74
C GLU A 87 -7.30 2.98 -10.04
N LEU A 88 -8.38 3.70 -10.34
CA LEU A 88 -9.73 3.37 -9.85
C LEU A 88 -10.19 2.00 -10.34
N THR A 89 -9.99 1.67 -11.62
CA THR A 89 -10.34 0.34 -12.14
C THR A 89 -9.52 -0.76 -11.49
N TRP A 90 -8.22 -0.53 -11.27
CA TRP A 90 -7.35 -1.47 -10.59
C TRP A 90 -7.78 -1.69 -9.13
N LEU A 91 -8.09 -0.61 -8.39
CA LEU A 91 -8.60 -0.71 -7.02
C LEU A 91 -9.93 -1.45 -6.94
N GLN A 92 -10.83 -1.26 -7.90
CA GLN A 92 -12.09 -2.00 -7.96
C GLN A 92 -11.87 -3.51 -8.17
N GLU A 93 -10.96 -3.88 -9.07
CA GLU A 93 -10.59 -5.28 -9.29
C GLU A 93 -9.93 -5.89 -8.05
N GLU A 94 -9.07 -5.13 -7.37
CA GLU A 94 -8.41 -5.51 -6.12
C GLU A 94 -9.42 -5.78 -4.99
N ILE A 95 -10.36 -4.86 -4.78
CA ILE A 95 -11.42 -5.01 -3.78
C ILE A 95 -12.27 -6.24 -4.09
N LYS A 96 -12.59 -6.46 -5.36
CA LYS A 96 -13.36 -7.63 -5.79
C LYS A 96 -12.58 -8.92 -5.50
N ARG A 97 -11.30 -9.00 -5.88
CA ARG A 97 -10.45 -10.16 -5.63
C ARG A 97 -10.35 -10.48 -4.13
N LEU A 98 -10.12 -9.47 -3.30
CA LEU A 98 -10.08 -9.62 -1.84
C LEU A 98 -11.44 -10.05 -1.28
N GLY A 99 -12.54 -9.54 -1.85
CA GLY A 99 -13.89 -9.96 -1.52
C GLY A 99 -14.14 -11.43 -1.81
N ASP A 100 -13.77 -11.88 -3.01
CA ASP A 100 -13.89 -13.26 -3.47
C ASP A 100 -13.02 -14.21 -2.62
N GLU A 101 -11.78 -13.83 -2.33
CA GLU A 101 -10.86 -14.60 -1.46
C GLU A 101 -11.41 -14.72 -0.04
N LYS A 102 -11.89 -13.62 0.54
CA LYS A 102 -12.55 -13.64 1.85
C LYS A 102 -13.77 -14.56 1.84
N GLN A 103 -14.58 -14.52 0.79
CA GLN A 103 -15.76 -15.37 0.67
C GLN A 103 -15.35 -16.84 0.61
N ALA A 104 -14.37 -17.20 -0.24
CA ALA A 104 -13.86 -18.56 -0.34
C ALA A 104 -13.32 -19.09 1.01
N LEU A 105 -12.50 -18.30 1.71
CA LEU A 105 -12.00 -18.65 3.05
C LEU A 105 -13.13 -18.80 4.07
N THR A 106 -14.15 -17.96 3.99
CA THR A 106 -15.31 -18.03 4.90
C THR A 106 -16.14 -19.28 4.63
N GLU A 107 -16.33 -19.64 3.36
CA GLU A 107 -17.01 -20.87 2.95
C GLU A 107 -16.24 -22.12 3.40
N GLU A 108 -14.91 -22.14 3.22
CA GLU A 108 -14.04 -23.22 3.69
C GLU A 108 -14.10 -23.37 5.21
N LEU A 109 -14.02 -22.26 5.96
CA LEU A 109 -14.17 -22.28 7.42
C LEU A 109 -15.55 -22.77 7.86
N ASN A 110 -16.61 -22.39 7.14
CA ASN A 110 -17.96 -22.85 7.45
C ASN A 110 -18.15 -24.34 7.10
N LEU A 111 -17.54 -24.83 6.02
CA LEU A 111 -17.48 -26.24 5.68
C LEU A 111 -16.75 -27.02 6.78
N TYR A 112 -15.56 -26.54 7.19
CA TYR A 112 -14.80 -27.12 8.29
C TYR A 112 -15.64 -27.19 9.56
N ARG A 113 -16.25 -26.06 9.96
CA ARG A 113 -17.18 -26.01 11.11
C ARG A 113 -18.35 -26.96 10.98
N LYS A 114 -18.92 -27.14 9.78
CA LYS A 114 -20.05 -28.04 9.54
C LYS A 114 -19.63 -29.50 9.69
N VAL A 115 -18.51 -29.91 9.07
CA VAL A 115 -17.97 -31.28 9.20
C VAL A 115 -17.62 -31.57 10.67
N PHE A 116 -17.01 -30.62 11.37
CA PHE A 116 -16.67 -30.77 12.79
C PHE A 116 -17.90 -30.81 13.71
N ARG A 117 -18.91 -29.96 13.46
CA ARG A 117 -20.14 -29.88 14.27
C ARG A 117 -21.07 -31.08 14.07
N ASP A 118 -21.20 -31.56 12.83
CA ASP A 118 -22.03 -32.72 12.51
C ASP A 118 -21.38 -34.04 13.00
N GLY A 119 -20.10 -34.00 13.40
CA GLY A 119 -19.36 -35.07 14.10
C GLY A 119 -19.63 -35.19 15.61
N GLY A 120 -20.43 -34.29 16.22
CA GLY A 120 -21.06 -34.55 17.52
C GLY A 120 -20.58 -33.75 18.74
N SER A 121 -19.82 -32.66 18.61
CA SER A 121 -19.50 -31.82 19.78
C SER A 121 -19.99 -30.38 19.63
N ASN A 122 -20.92 -29.98 20.51
CA ASN A 122 -21.30 -28.58 20.75
C ASN A 122 -20.23 -27.92 21.63
N ASP A 123 -18.99 -27.91 21.13
CA ASP A 123 -17.83 -27.68 21.99
C ASP A 123 -17.58 -26.20 22.28
N VAL A 124 -17.48 -25.94 23.57
CA VAL A 124 -17.11 -24.65 24.19
C VAL A 124 -15.60 -24.44 24.11
N MET A 125 -14.86 -25.50 23.79
CA MET A 125 -13.43 -25.66 23.91
C MET A 125 -12.96 -26.73 22.91
N ALA A 126 -11.79 -26.57 22.33
CA ALA A 126 -11.14 -27.62 21.55
C ALA A 126 -9.75 -27.93 22.10
N ILE A 127 -9.29 -29.14 21.81
CA ILE A 127 -7.90 -29.55 21.96
C ILE A 127 -7.22 -29.13 20.64
N ASP A 128 -6.30 -28.17 20.72
CA ASP A 128 -5.59 -27.64 19.55
C ASP A 128 -4.48 -28.59 19.10
N SER A 129 -3.67 -29.04 20.06
CA SER A 129 -2.53 -29.90 19.80
C SER A 129 -2.21 -30.79 21.00
N ALA A 130 -1.76 -32.00 20.70
CA ALA A 130 -1.20 -32.94 21.65
C ALA A 130 0.17 -33.41 21.13
N THR A 131 1.20 -33.30 21.96
CA THR A 131 2.56 -33.69 21.60
C THR A 131 3.18 -34.48 22.74
N ILE A 132 3.93 -35.52 22.37
CA ILE A 132 4.67 -36.38 23.29
C ILE A 132 6.15 -36.24 22.94
N LEU A 133 6.95 -35.87 23.93
CA LEU A 133 8.39 -35.70 23.82
C LEU A 133 9.08 -36.86 24.54
N ASN A 134 10.02 -37.50 23.85
CA ASN A 134 10.91 -38.49 24.49
C ASN A 134 11.78 -37.79 25.52
N THR A 135 11.98 -38.41 26.69
CA THR A 135 12.96 -37.91 27.66
C THR A 135 14.23 -38.75 27.62
N ASN A 136 15.26 -38.31 28.34
CA ASN A 136 16.52 -39.06 28.49
C ASN A 136 16.35 -40.41 29.23
N ALA A 137 15.21 -40.63 29.90
CA ALA A 137 14.92 -41.88 30.58
C ALA A 137 14.04 -42.78 29.69
N ALA A 138 14.39 -44.06 29.62
CA ALA A 138 13.62 -45.04 28.87
C ALA A 138 12.18 -45.12 29.40
N ASN A 139 11.21 -45.16 28.48
CA ASN A 139 9.77 -45.25 28.77
C ASN A 139 9.20 -44.11 29.62
N VAL A 140 9.92 -42.98 29.70
CA VAL A 140 9.45 -41.75 30.31
C VAL A 140 9.24 -40.72 29.21
N PHE A 141 8.02 -40.21 29.11
CA PHE A 141 7.62 -39.25 28.09
C PHE A 141 7.06 -38.00 28.75
N ARG A 142 7.37 -36.83 28.18
CA ARG A 142 6.74 -35.57 28.56
C ARG A 142 5.61 -35.28 27.58
N PHE A 143 4.40 -35.08 28.09
CA PHE A 143 3.30 -34.63 27.24
C PHE A 143 3.14 -33.11 27.33
N ARG A 144 2.71 -32.53 26.21
CA ARG A 144 2.28 -31.14 26.09
C ARG A 144 0.95 -31.12 25.36
N ILE A 145 -0.07 -30.59 26.01
CA ILE A 145 -1.42 -30.50 25.45
C ILE A 145 -1.86 -29.04 25.49
N THR A 146 -2.25 -28.51 24.34
CA THR A 146 -2.73 -27.12 24.21
C THR A 146 -4.23 -27.11 24.04
N LEU A 147 -4.89 -26.32 24.89
CA LEU A 147 -6.34 -26.19 24.92
C LEU A 147 -6.73 -24.78 24.48
N ILE A 148 -7.74 -24.68 23.60
CA ILE A 148 -8.24 -23.42 23.05
C ILE A 148 -9.74 -23.26 23.29
N GLN A 149 -10.18 -22.02 23.52
CA GLN A 149 -11.60 -21.71 23.65
C GLN A 149 -12.24 -21.47 22.27
N LEU A 150 -13.27 -22.25 21.93
CA LEU A 150 -14.07 -22.05 20.73
C LEU A 150 -15.32 -21.22 21.07
N GLY A 151 -15.15 -19.90 21.25
CA GLY A 151 -16.28 -18.97 21.44
C GLY A 151 -15.97 -17.79 22.35
N ARG A 152 -16.91 -16.84 22.46
CA ARG A 152 -16.82 -15.70 23.39
C ARG A 152 -17.59 -16.01 24.66
N PHE A 153 -16.91 -16.48 25.69
CA PHE A 153 -17.48 -16.58 27.03
C PHE A 153 -16.83 -15.53 27.94
N ASP A 154 -17.64 -14.81 28.71
CA ASP A 154 -17.18 -13.77 29.62
C ASP A 154 -16.51 -14.35 30.90
N ARG A 155 -16.65 -15.66 31.11
CA ARG A 155 -16.16 -16.38 32.29
C ARG A 155 -15.07 -17.38 31.92
N PRO A 156 -14.07 -17.59 32.79
CA PRO A 156 -13.05 -18.62 32.58
C PRO A 156 -13.67 -20.01 32.57
N VAL A 157 -13.20 -20.85 31.66
CA VAL A 157 -13.60 -22.26 31.55
C VAL A 157 -12.75 -23.07 32.52
N LYS A 158 -13.42 -23.80 33.42
CA LYS A 158 -12.78 -24.70 34.40
C LYS A 158 -13.13 -26.15 34.09
N GLY A 159 -12.13 -27.02 34.13
CA GLY A 159 -12.33 -28.43 33.86
C GLY A 159 -11.17 -29.29 34.32
N GLU A 160 -11.33 -30.59 34.09
CA GLU A 160 -10.34 -31.63 34.36
C GLU A 160 -10.04 -32.34 33.04
N LEU A 161 -8.76 -32.59 32.77
CA LEU A 161 -8.30 -33.39 31.65
C LEU A 161 -8.02 -34.82 32.13
N SER A 162 -8.71 -35.77 31.55
CA SER A 162 -8.43 -37.21 31.65
C SER A 162 -7.71 -37.67 30.41
N LEU A 163 -6.69 -38.52 30.58
CA LEU A 163 -6.00 -39.17 29.49
C LEU A 163 -6.16 -40.69 29.62
N SER A 164 -6.38 -41.39 28.52
CA SER A 164 -6.43 -42.84 28.44
C SER A 164 -5.43 -43.31 27.38
N LEU A 165 -4.50 -44.19 27.77
CA LEU A 165 -3.52 -44.79 26.89
C LEU A 165 -3.98 -46.19 26.49
N PHE A 166 -4.07 -46.43 25.19
CA PHE A 166 -4.33 -47.76 24.64
C PHE A 166 -3.04 -48.31 24.05
N GLY A 167 -2.75 -49.57 24.35
CA GLY A 167 -1.57 -50.25 23.82
C GLY A 167 -1.71 -51.76 23.87
N ILE A 168 -0.66 -52.45 23.46
CA ILE A 168 -0.59 -53.91 23.46
C ILE A 168 0.40 -54.36 24.52
N ARG A 169 -0.01 -55.31 25.37
CA ARG A 169 0.84 -56.01 26.35
C ARG A 169 0.73 -57.50 26.08
N SER A 170 1.84 -58.17 25.77
CA SER A 170 1.87 -59.62 25.52
C SER A 170 0.78 -60.09 24.53
N GLU A 171 0.64 -59.40 23.39
CA GLU A 171 -0.36 -59.65 22.33
C GLU A 171 -1.83 -59.46 22.71
N GLN A 172 -2.13 -58.87 23.87
CA GLN A 172 -3.49 -58.48 24.27
C GLN A 172 -3.62 -56.96 24.32
N PRO A 173 -4.74 -56.39 23.82
CA PRO A 173 -5.02 -54.97 23.96
C PRO A 173 -5.26 -54.65 25.44
N VAL A 174 -4.56 -53.64 25.95
CA VAL A 174 -4.69 -53.14 27.31
C VAL A 174 -4.97 -51.65 27.27
N GLN A 175 -5.96 -51.23 28.05
CA GLN A 175 -6.25 -49.83 28.31
C GLN A 175 -5.69 -49.46 29.68
N PHE A 176 -4.88 -48.41 29.72
CA PHE A 176 -4.44 -47.78 30.95
C PHE A 176 -5.08 -46.41 31.06
N ASP A 177 -5.85 -46.19 32.12
CA ASP A 177 -6.18 -44.82 32.51
C ASP A 177 -4.87 -44.16 32.92
N THR A 178 -4.45 -43.14 32.16
CA THR A 178 -3.15 -42.49 32.33
C THR A 178 -3.05 -41.83 33.71
N TRP A 179 -4.17 -41.62 34.42
CA TRP A 179 -4.16 -41.27 35.85
C TRP A 179 -3.34 -42.24 36.73
N ALA A 180 -3.21 -43.51 36.32
CA ALA A 180 -2.35 -44.49 36.98
C ALA A 180 -0.86 -44.35 36.57
N LEU A 181 -0.57 -43.77 35.40
CA LEU A 181 0.75 -43.69 34.78
C LEU A 181 1.40 -42.29 34.89
N VAL A 182 0.61 -41.25 35.16
CA VAL A 182 1.09 -39.88 35.44
C VAL A 182 1.68 -39.84 36.85
N ALA A 183 2.89 -39.29 36.97
CA ALA A 183 3.55 -39.11 38.26
C ALA A 183 2.64 -38.38 39.25
N ALA A 184 2.59 -38.81 40.51
CA ALA A 184 1.66 -38.26 41.52
C ALA A 184 1.81 -36.74 41.71
N ALA A 185 3.00 -36.18 41.44
CA ALA A 185 3.27 -34.74 41.48
C ALA A 185 2.56 -33.95 40.37
N ASP A 186 2.32 -34.58 39.21
CA ASP A 186 1.78 -33.91 38.02
C ASP A 186 0.25 -34.05 37.92
N LYS A 187 -0.39 -34.84 38.80
CA LYS A 187 -1.86 -34.99 38.80
C LYS A 187 -2.60 -33.67 39.03
N ALA A 188 -1.97 -32.71 39.71
CA ALA A 188 -2.52 -31.37 39.90
C ALA A 188 -2.54 -30.53 38.62
N SER A 189 -1.64 -30.79 37.64
CA SER A 189 -1.60 -30.03 36.38
C SER A 189 -2.77 -30.36 35.44
N LEU A 190 -3.48 -31.47 35.70
CA LEU A 190 -4.65 -31.90 34.94
C LEU A 190 -5.92 -31.09 35.24
N GLN A 191 -5.93 -30.30 36.31
CA GLN A 191 -6.98 -29.31 36.58
C GLN A 191 -6.63 -28.00 35.91
N PHE A 192 -7.50 -27.51 35.03
CA PHE A 192 -7.26 -26.29 34.28
C PHE A 192 -8.34 -25.23 34.52
N SER A 193 -7.92 -23.97 34.46
CA SER A 193 -8.79 -22.80 34.46
C SER A 193 -8.22 -21.80 33.47
N PHE A 194 -8.82 -21.68 32.29
CA PHE A 194 -8.29 -20.80 31.24
C PHE A 194 -9.33 -19.84 30.69
N ARG A 195 -8.85 -18.71 30.17
CA ARG A 195 -9.67 -17.68 29.50
C ARG A 195 -9.44 -17.62 27.99
N TYR A 196 -8.28 -18.07 27.50
CA TYR A 196 -7.92 -17.98 26.08
C TYR A 196 -7.23 -19.25 25.59
N LEU A 197 -5.99 -19.46 26.03
CA LEU A 197 -5.15 -20.60 25.68
C LEU A 197 -4.42 -21.06 26.93
N THR A 198 -4.31 -22.37 27.14
CA THR A 198 -3.50 -22.94 28.20
C THR A 198 -2.86 -24.23 27.74
N THR A 199 -1.59 -24.36 28.09
CA THR A 199 -0.80 -25.55 27.84
C THR A 199 -0.67 -26.33 29.15
N ILE A 200 -1.03 -27.59 29.10
CA ILE A 200 -0.86 -28.54 30.20
C ILE A 200 0.33 -29.41 29.87
N GLU A 201 1.26 -29.50 30.81
CA GLU A 201 2.44 -30.34 30.71
C GLU A 201 2.49 -31.31 31.89
N GLY A 202 3.13 -32.45 31.67
CA GLY A 202 3.40 -33.43 32.70
C GLY A 202 4.22 -34.61 32.18
N ILE A 203 4.53 -35.54 33.07
CA ILE A 203 5.33 -36.72 32.77
C ILE A 203 4.46 -37.98 32.85
N ILE A 204 4.52 -38.81 31.82
CA ILE A 204 3.90 -40.13 31.76
C ILE A 204 5.01 -41.18 31.76
N GLN A 205 4.88 -42.16 32.66
CA GLN A 205 5.75 -43.33 32.68
C GLN A 205 4.98 -44.52 32.11
N VAL A 206 5.43 -45.02 30.97
CA VAL A 206 4.84 -46.20 30.34
C VAL A 206 5.59 -47.43 30.85
N PRO A 207 4.90 -48.50 31.28
CA PRO A 207 5.58 -49.74 31.64
C PRO A 207 6.33 -50.35 30.44
N ASP A 208 7.50 -50.93 30.69
CA ASP A 208 8.39 -51.48 29.65
C ASP A 208 7.74 -52.60 28.79
N ASP A 209 6.67 -53.20 29.29
CA ASP A 209 5.94 -54.30 28.66
C ASP A 209 4.73 -53.86 27.83
N VAL A 210 4.54 -52.56 27.64
CA VAL A 210 3.41 -51.97 26.92
C VAL A 210 3.91 -51.21 25.69
N VAL A 211 3.41 -51.58 24.52
CA VAL A 211 3.61 -50.82 23.28
C VAL A 211 2.41 -49.88 23.11
N PRO A 212 2.58 -48.55 23.23
CA PRO A 212 1.49 -47.60 23.09
C PRO A 212 1.06 -47.45 21.62
N GLU A 213 -0.25 -47.50 21.37
CA GLU A 213 -0.83 -47.36 20.02
C GLU A 213 -1.65 -46.08 19.89
N GLN A 214 -2.54 -45.81 20.84
CA GLN A 214 -3.45 -44.66 20.78
C GLN A 214 -3.51 -43.92 22.12
N LEU A 215 -3.65 -42.60 22.03
CA LEU A 215 -3.91 -41.72 23.17
C LEU A 215 -5.28 -41.07 22.99
N GLU A 216 -6.18 -41.33 23.93
CA GLU A 216 -7.48 -40.66 24.03
C GLU A 216 -7.41 -39.59 25.11
N LEU A 217 -7.82 -38.38 24.75
CA LEU A 217 -7.94 -37.23 25.63
C LEU A 217 -9.42 -36.94 25.84
N GLN A 218 -9.83 -36.86 27.11
CA GLN A 218 -11.18 -36.52 27.48
C GLN A 218 -11.15 -35.35 28.47
N THR A 219 -11.81 -34.24 28.13
CA THR A 219 -11.96 -33.12 29.06
C THR A 219 -13.33 -33.15 29.70
N LYS A 220 -13.44 -32.75 30.97
CA LYS A 220 -14.70 -32.61 31.69
C LYS A 220 -14.81 -31.21 32.28
N LEU A 221 -15.72 -30.40 31.75
CA LEU A 221 -15.96 -29.04 32.20
C LEU A 221 -16.82 -29.02 33.48
N SER A 222 -16.32 -28.37 34.54
CA SER A 222 -16.99 -28.30 35.85
C SER A 222 -18.19 -27.33 35.85
N SER A 223 -18.17 -26.31 34.98
CA SER A 223 -19.16 -25.24 34.97
C SER A 223 -20.38 -25.48 34.06
N MET A 224 -20.52 -26.68 33.47
CA MET A 224 -21.56 -26.97 32.47
C MET A 224 -22.31 -28.28 32.70
N PRO A 225 -23.55 -28.42 32.19
CA PRO A 225 -24.31 -29.67 32.27
C PRO A 225 -23.57 -30.82 31.57
N ARG A 226 -23.60 -32.02 32.16
CA ARG A 226 -22.83 -33.23 31.76
C ARG A 226 -22.93 -33.59 30.26
N SER A 227 -24.04 -33.22 29.60
CA SER A 227 -24.29 -33.49 28.19
C SER A 227 -23.52 -32.57 27.21
N LYS A 228 -22.97 -31.45 27.67
CA LYS A 228 -22.20 -30.48 26.84
C LYS A 228 -20.81 -30.19 27.39
N SER A 229 -20.38 -30.94 28.39
CA SER A 229 -19.17 -30.67 29.17
C SER A 229 -17.98 -31.53 28.77
N THR A 230 -18.13 -32.39 27.76
CA THR A 230 -17.16 -33.45 27.48
C THR A 230 -16.66 -33.35 26.05
N VAL A 231 -15.38 -33.03 25.91
CA VAL A 231 -14.66 -33.03 24.63
C VAL A 231 -13.77 -34.25 24.61
N THR A 232 -13.91 -35.11 23.60
CA THR A 232 -13.04 -36.26 23.39
C THR A 232 -12.25 -36.07 22.10
N ALA A 233 -10.93 -36.26 22.16
CA ALA A 233 -10.07 -36.34 20.99
C ALA A 233 -9.19 -37.58 21.08
N THR A 234 -9.01 -38.25 19.95
CA THR A 234 -8.21 -39.48 19.86
C THR A 234 -7.07 -39.25 18.88
N TYR A 235 -5.86 -39.61 19.30
CA TYR A 235 -4.64 -39.44 18.53
C TYR A 235 -3.90 -40.78 18.42
N GLU A 236 -3.36 -41.08 17.24
CA GLU A 236 -2.42 -42.17 17.06
C GLU A 236 -1.08 -41.81 17.70
N TRP A 237 -0.55 -42.68 18.55
CA TRP A 237 0.68 -42.42 19.32
C TRP A 237 1.86 -42.05 18.42
N ARG A 238 1.95 -42.68 17.25
CA ARG A 238 3.03 -42.46 16.28
C ARG A 238 3.03 -41.06 15.66
N ASP A 239 1.87 -40.40 15.60
CA ASP A 239 1.74 -39.08 14.95
C ASP A 239 2.10 -37.94 15.91
N ILE A 240 1.99 -38.18 17.22
CA ILE A 240 2.20 -37.17 18.27
C ILE A 240 3.55 -37.28 18.97
N VAL A 241 4.27 -38.39 18.80
CA VAL A 241 5.62 -38.56 19.36
C VAL A 241 6.65 -37.82 18.52
N GLN A 242 7.36 -36.91 19.17
CA GLN A 242 8.48 -36.17 18.61
C GLN A 242 9.75 -36.51 19.37
N ALA A 243 10.87 -36.63 18.65
CA ALA A 243 12.18 -36.72 19.27
C ALA A 243 12.56 -35.34 19.84
N ASP A 244 12.95 -35.31 21.11
CA ASP A 244 13.59 -34.12 21.70
C ASP A 244 14.94 -33.93 20.98
N PHE A 245 15.15 -32.77 20.36
CA PHE A 245 16.40 -32.43 19.66
C PHE A 245 17.45 -31.89 20.64
#